data_AF-A0A317KV56-F1
#
_entry.id   AF-A0A317KV56-F1
#
_cell.length_a   1.000
_cell.length_b   1.000
_cell.length_c   1.000
_cell.angle_alpha   90.00
_cell.angle_beta   90.00
_cell.angle_gamma   90.00
#
_symmetry.space_group_name_H-M   'P 1'
#
loop_
_entity.id
_entity.type
_entity.pdbx_description
1 polymer ?
#
loop_
_entity_poly.entity_id
_entity_poly.type
_entity_poly.pdbx_seq_one_letter_code
_entity_poly.pdbx_strand_id
1 'polypeptide(L)'
;MSERTRERFDSLVDKHQELALTDTAHVFGVFRREDGVHLGMVDFSTLARDDFQWGRIGYTIHNQYWRIGYGKEAVEAADYCLTSLAMFFTTE
;
A
#
# COMPACT_ATOMS: atom_id res chain seq x y z
N MET A 1 7.62 -1.24 24.12
CA MET A 1 7.54 0.15 23.61
C MET A 1 8.89 0.80 23.93
N SER A 2 9.85 1.03 23.05
CA SER A 2 9.92 1.15 21.59
C SER A 2 11.25 0.55 21.16
N GLU A 3 11.25 -0.36 20.19
CA GLU A 3 12.46 -0.63 19.41
C GLU A 3 12.14 -0.30 17.96
N ARG A 4 12.20 1.01 17.66
CA ARG A 4 12.36 1.51 16.30
C ARG A 4 13.81 1.25 15.85
N THR A 5 14.20 -0.01 15.84
CA THR A 5 15.52 -0.42 15.35
C THR A 5 15.48 -0.49 13.83
N ARG A 6 16.63 -0.20 13.21
CA ARG A 6 16.79 -0.36 11.76
C ARG A 6 16.44 -1.78 11.34
N GLU A 7 16.95 -2.78 12.06
CA GLU A 7 16.69 -4.20 11.80
C GLU A 7 15.20 -4.56 11.74
N ARG A 8 14.38 -3.96 12.61
CA ARG A 8 12.93 -4.18 12.59
C ARG A 8 12.25 -3.49 11.43
N PHE A 9 12.76 -2.33 11.02
CA PHE A 9 12.28 -1.66 9.81
C PHE A 9 12.65 -2.48 8.57
N ASP A 10 13.89 -2.96 8.49
CA ASP A 10 14.36 -3.81 7.39
C ASP A 10 13.50 -5.08 7.29
N SER A 11 13.27 -5.76 8.43
CA SER A 11 12.37 -6.93 8.49
C SER A 11 10.93 -6.62 8.06
N LEU A 12 10.44 -5.41 8.35
CA LEU A 12 9.11 -4.97 7.92
C LEU A 12 9.07 -4.77 6.41
N VAL A 13 10.11 -4.15 5.84
CA VAL A 13 10.27 -3.95 4.39
C VAL A 13 10.36 -5.31 3.68
N ASP A 14 11.18 -6.23 4.17
CA ASP A 14 11.32 -7.58 3.61
C ASP A 14 9.99 -8.30 3.56
N LYS A 15 9.19 -8.22 4.64
CA LYS A 15 7.84 -8.78 4.67
C LYS A 15 6.90 -8.13 3.65
N HIS A 16 7.00 -6.81 3.44
CA HIS A 16 6.16 -6.13 2.44
C HIS A 16 6.54 -6.55 1.02
N GLN A 17 7.84 -6.77 0.77
CA GLN A 17 8.32 -7.29 -0.51
C GLN A 17 7.84 -8.73 -0.75
N GLU A 18 7.90 -9.59 0.27
CA GLU A 18 7.39 -10.96 0.18
C GLU A 18 5.90 -10.99 -0.17
N LEU A 19 5.06 -10.19 0.53
CA LEU A 19 3.63 -10.09 0.25
C LEU A 19 3.32 -9.64 -1.19
N ALA A 20 4.14 -8.75 -1.74
CA ALA A 20 4.01 -8.28 -3.11
C ALA A 20 4.44 -9.35 -4.13
N LEU A 21 5.51 -10.10 -3.83
CA LEU A 21 6.00 -11.20 -4.68
C LEU A 21 5.03 -12.38 -4.72
N THR A 22 4.29 -12.63 -3.64
CA THR A 22 3.29 -13.70 -3.56
C THR A 22 1.88 -13.27 -3.95
N ASP A 23 1.74 -12.10 -4.60
CA ASP A 23 0.45 -11.49 -5.00
C ASP A 23 -0.59 -11.46 -3.86
N THR A 24 -0.14 -11.36 -2.62
CA THR A 24 -1.00 -11.39 -1.43
C THR A 24 -1.42 -9.97 -1.07
N ALA A 25 -0.45 -9.07 -0.98
CA ALA A 25 -0.70 -7.66 -0.73
C ALA A 25 0.48 -6.79 -1.16
N HIS A 26 0.18 -5.60 -1.66
CA HIS A 26 1.16 -4.56 -1.89
C HIS A 26 0.92 -3.44 -0.89
N VAL A 27 1.95 -3.09 -0.11
CA VAL A 27 1.87 -2.09 0.95
C VAL A 27 2.86 -0.98 0.66
N PHE A 28 2.36 0.26 0.58
CA PHE A 28 3.14 1.44 0.25
C PHE A 28 3.10 2.47 1.38
N GLY A 29 4.26 3.05 1.67
CA GLY A 29 4.34 4.24 2.51
C GLY A 29 3.90 5.48 1.75
N VAL A 30 3.11 6.34 2.39
CA VAL A 30 2.68 7.64 1.84
C VAL A 30 3.63 8.70 2.37
N PHE A 31 4.36 9.35 1.47
CA PHE A 31 5.33 10.39 1.81
C PHE A 31 4.93 11.71 1.19
N ARG A 32 5.00 12.78 1.99
CA ARG A 32 4.79 14.13 1.50
C ARG A 32 5.95 14.54 0.59
N ARG A 33 5.64 15.08 -0.59
CA ARG A 33 6.66 15.42 -1.60
C ARG A 33 7.58 16.56 -1.15
N GLU A 34 7.04 17.54 -0.42
CA GLU A 34 7.80 18.75 -0.05
C GLU A 34 8.96 18.48 0.90
N ASP A 35 8.79 17.56 1.85
CA ASP A 35 9.74 17.35 2.96
C ASP A 35 10.01 15.87 3.29
N GLY A 36 9.43 14.94 2.53
CA GLY A 36 9.64 13.50 2.71
C GLY A 36 9.03 12.94 3.99
N VAL A 37 8.14 13.68 4.67
CA VAL A 37 7.52 13.20 5.90
C VAL A 37 6.59 12.03 5.61
N HIS A 38 6.75 10.94 6.37
CA HIS A 38 5.86 9.80 6.33
C HIS A 38 4.49 10.16 6.91
N LEU A 39 3.47 10.17 6.07
CA LEU A 39 2.10 10.55 6.41
C LEU A 39 1.25 9.35 6.82
N GLY A 40 1.65 8.13 6.45
CA GLY A 40 0.86 6.93 6.67
C GLY A 40 1.15 5.86 5.63
N MET A 41 0.20 4.97 5.41
CA MET A 41 0.34 3.86 4.46
C MET A 41 -0.95 3.68 3.64
N VAL A 42 -0.78 3.13 2.45
CA VAL A 42 -1.86 2.61 1.61
C VAL A 42 -1.50 1.19 1.18
N ASP A 43 -2.48 0.31 1.20
CA ASP A 43 -2.31 -1.09 0.85
C ASP A 43 -3.40 -1.55 -0.10
N PHE A 44 -3.07 -2.50 -0.95
CA PHE A 44 -4.08 -3.30 -1.62
C PHE A 44 -3.73 -4.78 -1.53
N SER A 45 -4.74 -5.59 -1.19
CA SER A 45 -4.57 -7.02 -1.01
C SER A 45 -5.50 -7.78 -1.93
N THR A 46 -5.01 -8.90 -2.41
CA THR A 46 -5.78 -9.85 -3.19
C THR A 46 -6.76 -10.57 -2.27
N LEU A 47 -8.05 -10.55 -2.61
CA LEU A 47 -9.10 -11.26 -1.88
C LEU A 47 -9.49 -12.55 -2.60
N ALA A 48 -9.58 -12.51 -3.93
CA ALA A 48 -9.82 -13.67 -4.78
C ALA A 48 -9.21 -13.45 -6.16
N ARG A 49 -8.65 -14.52 -6.75
CA ARG A 49 -8.08 -14.58 -8.10
C ARG A 49 -8.63 -15.81 -8.80
N ASP A 50 -9.85 -15.74 -9.30
CA ASP A 50 -10.43 -16.79 -10.16
C ASP A 50 -11.51 -16.12 -11.02
N ASP A 51 -12.74 -16.66 -11.01
CA ASP A 51 -13.94 -16.08 -11.64
C ASP A 51 -14.20 -14.63 -11.20
N PHE A 52 -13.67 -14.26 -10.03
CA PHE A 52 -13.71 -12.92 -9.49
C PHE A 52 -12.29 -12.42 -9.23
N GLN A 53 -11.95 -11.28 -9.83
CA GLN A 53 -10.70 -10.55 -9.58
C GLN A 53 -10.96 -9.50 -8.49
N TRP A 54 -11.05 -9.95 -7.25
CA TRP A 54 -11.39 -9.09 -6.12
C TRP A 54 -10.16 -8.72 -5.32
N GLY A 55 -10.06 -7.43 -5.03
CA GLY A 55 -9.08 -6.88 -4.13
C GLY A 55 -9.72 -5.99 -3.09
N ARG A 56 -8.97 -5.71 -2.03
CA ARG A 56 -9.30 -4.70 -1.03
C ARG A 56 -8.28 -3.59 -1.14
N ILE A 57 -8.72 -2.34 -1.05
CA ILE A 57 -7.83 -1.19 -0.82
C ILE A 57 -8.02 -0.72 0.62
N GLY A 58 -6.91 -0.57 1.34
CA GLY A 58 -6.82 -0.04 2.69
C GLY A 58 -5.94 1.20 2.73
N TYR A 59 -6.22 2.12 3.65
CA TYR A 59 -5.33 3.23 3.93
C TYR A 59 -5.35 3.59 5.41
N THR A 60 -4.25 4.15 5.88
CA THR A 60 -4.12 4.71 7.22
C THR A 60 -3.27 5.98 7.12
N ILE A 61 -3.87 7.13 7.40
CA ILE A 61 -3.15 8.41 7.52
C ILE A 61 -3.01 8.75 8.99
N HIS A 62 -1.84 9.23 9.41
CA HIS A 62 -1.64 9.70 10.77
C HIS A 62 -2.61 10.84 11.10
N ASN A 63 -3.16 10.84 12.32
CA ASN A 63 -4.28 11.70 12.69
C ASN A 63 -4.00 13.21 12.58
N GLN A 64 -2.74 13.63 12.75
CA GLN A 64 -2.33 15.02 12.58
C GLN A 64 -2.49 15.54 11.13
N TYR A 65 -2.70 14.65 10.16
CA TYR A 65 -2.86 14.97 8.74
C TYR A 65 -4.27 14.72 8.19
N TRP A 66 -5.25 14.50 9.07
CA TRP A 66 -6.64 14.29 8.66
C TRP A 66 -7.29 15.57 8.13
N ARG A 67 -8.32 15.41 7.29
CA ARG A 67 -9.12 16.50 6.67
C ARG A 67 -8.37 17.44 5.73
N ILE A 68 -7.15 17.07 5.31
CA ILE A 68 -6.34 17.84 4.34
C ILE A 68 -6.41 17.23 2.93
N GLY A 69 -6.98 16.02 2.79
CA GLY A 69 -7.18 15.37 1.48
C GLY A 69 -6.21 14.23 1.18
N TYR A 70 -5.14 14.05 1.97
CA TYR A 70 -4.14 13.01 1.72
C TYR A 70 -4.70 11.58 1.65
N GLY A 71 -5.73 11.26 2.43
CA GLY A 71 -6.37 9.94 2.36
C GLY A 71 -7.03 9.69 1.00
N LYS A 72 -7.66 10.72 0.41
CA LYS A 72 -8.26 10.62 -0.92
C LYS A 72 -7.19 10.43 -1.98
N GLU A 73 -6.16 11.28 -1.98
CA GLU A 73 -5.06 11.22 -2.95
C GLU A 73 -4.30 9.89 -2.89
N ALA A 74 -4.05 9.37 -1.68
CA ALA A 74 -3.39 8.09 -1.49
C ALA A 74 -4.20 6.92 -2.07
N VAL A 75 -5.53 6.92 -1.88
CA VAL A 75 -6.41 5.86 -2.42
C VAL A 75 -6.54 5.97 -3.94
N GLU A 76 -6.66 7.17 -4.50
CA GLU A 76 -6.69 7.38 -5.96
C GLU A 76 -5.41 6.86 -6.63
N ALA A 77 -4.24 7.09 -6.01
CA ALA A 77 -2.99 6.55 -6.51
C ALA A 77 -2.93 5.01 -6.41
N ALA A 78 -3.41 4.42 -5.32
CA ALA A 78 -3.43 2.97 -5.16
C ALA A 78 -4.39 2.28 -6.14
N ASP A 79 -5.55 2.87 -6.41
CA ASP A 79 -6.52 2.38 -7.39
C ASP A 79 -5.93 2.37 -8.82
N TYR A 80 -5.18 3.42 -9.17
CA TYR A 80 -4.45 3.47 -10.44
C TYR A 80 -3.42 2.34 -10.56
N CYS A 81 -2.67 2.05 -9.50
CA CYS A 81 -1.73 0.94 -9.44
C CYS A 81 -2.42 -0.42 -9.59
N LEU A 82 -3.54 -0.63 -8.88
CA LEU A 82 -4.30 -1.87 -8.95
C LEU A 82 -4.86 -2.12 -10.35
N THR A 83 -5.40 -1.09 -10.99
CA THR A 83 -5.93 -1.19 -12.36
C THR A 83 -4.83 -1.52 -13.37
N SER A 84 -3.65 -0.92 -13.19
CA SER A 84 -2.47 -1.20 -14.02
C SER A 84 -1.98 -2.63 -13.85
N LEU A 85 -1.95 -3.15 -12.61
CA LEU A 85 -1.57 -4.53 -12.31
C LEU A 85 -2.59 -5.55 -12.80
N ALA A 86 -3.89 -5.27 -12.65
CA ALA A 86 -4.95 -6.16 -13.12
C ALA A 86 -4.91 -6.37 -14.65
N MET A 87 -4.55 -5.34 -15.42
CA MET A 87 -4.37 -5.44 -16.87
C MET A 87 -3.24 -6.41 -17.28
N PHE A 88 -2.20 -6.58 -16.45
CA PHE A 88 -1.12 -7.53 -16.73
C PHE A 88 -1.53 -9.01 -16.52
N PHE A 89 -2.58 -9.27 -15.73
CA PHE A 89 -3.06 -10.62 -15.45
C PHE A 89 -4.23 -11.07 -16.34
N THR A 90 -4.77 -10.19 -17.20
CA THR A 90 -5.89 -10.51 -18.12
C THR A 90 -5.46 -10.82 -19.55
N THR A 91 -4.16 -10.92 -19.83
CA THR A 91 -3.68 -11.41 -21.13
C THR A 91 -3.46 -12.92 -21.10
N GLU A 92 -4.55 -13.68 -21.23
CA GLU A 92 -4.59 -15.01 -21.85
C GLU A 92 -5.76 -15.10 -22.82
#